data_AF-W9QY13-F1
#
_entry.id   AF-W9QY13-F1
#
_cell.length_a   1.000
_cell.length_b   1.000
_cell.length_c   1.000
_cell.angle_alpha   90.00
_cell.angle_beta   90.00
_cell.angle_gamma   90.00
#
_symmetry.space_group_name_H-M   'P 1'
#
loop_
_entity.id
_entity.type
_entity.pdbx_description
1 polymer ?
#
loop_
_entity_poly.entity_id
_entity_poly.type
_entity_poly.pdbx_seq_one_letter_code
_entity_poly.pdbx_strand_id
1 'polypeptide(L)'
;MQRGEMFITRRKIVYRMRQDGYRVRFLHFHDLIQAYVNAKRPAYGIRERMKADNIIPGNLLLGLVQQVDPFRMTEASYLRD
;
A
#
# COMPACT_ATOMS: atom_id res chain seq x y z
N MET A 1 20.10 -4.04 9.77
CA MET A 1 18.64 -4.22 9.97
C MET A 1 18.08 -5.09 8.85
N GLN A 2 17.39 -6.18 9.19
CA GLN A 2 16.77 -7.07 8.20
C GLN A 2 15.58 -6.36 7.51
N ARG A 3 15.44 -6.54 6.19
CA ARG A 3 14.40 -5.87 5.36
C ARG A 3 12.96 -6.12 5.84
N GLY A 4 12.69 -7.26 6.50
CA GLY A 4 11.39 -7.58 7.07
C GLY A 4 10.99 -6.73 8.28
N GLU A 5 11.95 -6.40 9.15
CA GLU A 5 11.72 -5.59 10.36
C GLU A 5 11.31 -4.15 10.00
N MET A 6 11.96 -3.56 8.99
CA MET A 6 11.63 -2.23 8.48
C MET A 6 10.19 -2.17 7.96
N PHE A 7 9.73 -3.19 7.24
CA PHE A 7 8.36 -3.28 6.73
C PHE A 7 7.32 -3.32 7.86
N ILE A 8 7.56 -4.13 8.90
CA ILE A 8 6.65 -4.25 10.05
C ILE A 8 6.57 -2.93 10.82
N THR A 9 7.72 -2.28 11.04
CA THR A 9 7.80 -0.98 11.73
C THR A 9 7.07 0.12 10.96
N ARG A 10 7.24 0.19 9.64
CA ARG A 10 6.58 1.21 8.80
C ARG A 10 5.06 1.07 8.81
N ARG A 11 4.54 -0.16 8.76
CA ARG A 11 3.08 -0.42 8.92
C ARG A 11 2.58 0.02 10.29
N LYS A 12 3.31 -0.31 11.37
CA LYS A 12 2.91 0.04 12.74
C LYS A 12 2.86 1.55 12.95
N ILE A 13 3.83 2.30 12.43
CA ILE A 13 3.87 3.76 12.55
C ILE A 13 2.66 4.40 11.85
N VAL A 14 2.36 4.01 10.61
CA VAL A 14 1.22 4.56 9.88
C VAL A 14 -0.11 4.18 10.51
N TYR A 15 -0.22 2.98 11.07
CA TYR A 15 -1.39 2.59 11.84
C TYR A 15 -1.57 3.45 13.11
N ARG A 16 -0.48 3.69 13.86
CA ARG A 16 -0.52 4.54 15.07
C ARG A 16 -0.91 5.98 14.74
N MET A 17 -0.33 6.56 13.69
CA MET A 17 -0.69 7.90 13.21
C MET A 17 -2.20 8.04 12.95
N ARG A 18 -2.84 7.01 12.35
CA ARG A 18 -4.30 7.03 12.16
C ARG A 18 -5.07 7.03 13.48
N GLN A 19 -4.63 6.24 14.46
CA GLN A 19 -5.28 6.16 15.77
C GLN A 19 -5.21 7.51 16.49
N ASP A 20 -4.10 8.24 16.32
CA ASP A 20 -3.90 9.55 16.94
C ASP A 20 -4.55 10.70 16.14
N GLY A 21 -5.40 10.38 15.15
CA GLY A 21 -6.14 11.38 14.35
C GLY A 21 -5.30 12.07 13.27
N TYR A 22 -4.05 11.66 13.06
CA TYR A 22 -3.23 12.19 11.97
C TYR A 22 -3.68 11.63 10.62
N ARG A 23 -3.98 12.55 9.69
CA ARG A 23 -4.26 12.21 8.29
C ARG A 23 -3.00 11.68 7.63
N VAL A 24 -3.04 10.42 7.21
CA VAL A 24 -1.95 9.78 6.49
C VAL A 24 -1.85 10.41 5.10
N ARG A 25 -0.77 11.15 4.86
CA ARG A 25 -0.53 11.83 3.56
C ARG A 25 0.06 10.91 2.49
N PHE A 26 -0.03 11.34 1.22
CA PHE A 26 0.49 10.68 0.02
C PHE A 26 1.88 10.04 0.17
N LEU A 27 2.83 10.77 0.78
CA LEU A 27 4.21 10.30 0.95
C LEU A 27 4.30 9.02 1.80
N HIS A 28 3.47 8.89 2.83
CA HIS A 28 3.45 7.69 3.66
C HIS A 28 2.96 6.46 2.90
N PHE A 29 2.04 6.65 1.95
CA PHE A 29 1.58 5.58 1.07
C PHE A 29 2.64 5.17 0.05
N HIS A 30 3.35 6.14 -0.54
CA HIS A 30 4.49 5.86 -1.42
C HIS A 30 5.51 4.97 -0.70
N ASP A 31 5.84 5.37 0.52
CA ASP A 31 6.75 4.68 1.40
C ASP A 31 6.29 3.28 1.80
N LEU A 32 5.01 3.11 2.14
CA LEU A 32 4.44 1.79 2.40
C LEU A 32 4.53 0.90 1.18
N ILE A 33 4.16 1.39 0.00
CA ILE A 33 4.14 0.60 -1.22
C ILE A 33 5.54 0.21 -1.64
N GLN A 34 6.51 1.12 -1.56
CA GLN A 34 7.93 0.81 -1.76
C GLN A 34 8.39 -0.31 -0.82
N ALA A 35 7.95 -0.31 0.44
CA ALA A 35 8.26 -1.39 1.37
C ALA A 35 7.62 -2.73 0.95
N TYR A 36 6.38 -2.73 0.43
CA TYR A 36 5.73 -3.93 -0.11
C TYR A 36 6.46 -4.46 -1.36
N VAL A 37 6.84 -3.59 -2.30
CA VAL A 37 7.65 -3.94 -3.49
C VAL A 37 8.96 -4.59 -3.06
N ASN A 38 9.69 -3.95 -2.15
CA ASN A 38 10.98 -4.46 -1.66
C ASN A 38 10.85 -5.78 -0.89
N ALA A 39 9.72 -5.98 -0.19
CA ALA A 39 9.41 -7.22 0.50
C ALA A 39 8.88 -8.32 -0.43
N LYS A 40 8.65 -8.02 -1.71
CA LYS A 40 7.96 -8.90 -2.68
C LYS A 40 6.63 -9.44 -2.13
N ARG A 41 5.91 -8.59 -1.39
CA ARG A 41 4.63 -8.93 -0.77
C ARG A 41 3.50 -8.11 -1.37
N PRO A 42 2.34 -8.73 -1.62
CA PRO A 42 1.19 -7.99 -2.09
C PRO A 42 0.65 -7.04 -1.01
N ALA A 43 0.24 -5.85 -1.43
CA ALA A 43 -0.31 -4.80 -0.56
C ALA A 43 -1.85 -4.84 -0.60
N TYR A 44 -2.44 -5.82 0.08
CA TYR A 44 -3.90 -5.97 0.14
C TYR A 44 -4.60 -4.71 0.67
N GLY A 45 -5.59 -4.24 -0.08
CA GLY A 45 -6.45 -3.11 0.29
C GLY A 45 -5.75 -1.74 0.28
N ILE A 46 -4.58 -1.59 -0.35
CA ILE A 46 -3.88 -0.31 -0.40
C ILE A 46 -4.67 0.76 -1.19
N ARG A 47 -5.35 0.36 -2.28
CA ARG A 47 -6.22 1.23 -3.09
C ARG A 47 -7.43 1.73 -2.30
N GLU A 48 -8.14 0.81 -1.64
CA GLU A 48 -9.30 1.15 -0.80
C GLU A 48 -8.90 2.10 0.34
N ARG A 49 -7.73 1.89 0.94
CA ARG A 49 -7.17 2.79 1.96
C ARG A 49 -6.85 4.18 1.41
N MET A 50 -6.27 4.29 0.21
CA MET A 50 -6.02 5.59 -0.43
C MET A 50 -7.33 6.34 -0.70
N LYS A 51 -8.34 5.62 -1.19
CA LYS A 51 -9.67 6.18 -1.46
C LYS A 51 -10.34 6.69 -0.19
N ALA A 52 -10.26 5.93 0.90
CA ALA A 52 -10.77 6.33 2.21
C ALA A 52 -10.08 7.61 2.75
N ASP A 53 -8.80 7.80 2.45
CA ASP A 53 -8.03 8.99 2.82
C ASP A 53 -8.15 10.14 1.79
N ASN A 54 -9.04 10.05 0.79
CA ASN A 54 -9.19 11.01 -0.33
C ASN A 54 -7.89 11.30 -1.09
N ILE A 55 -7.00 10.30 -1.17
CA ILE A 55 -5.73 10.41 -1.87
C ILE A 55 -5.92 9.98 -3.31
N ILE A 56 -5.71 10.92 -4.22
CA ILE A 56 -5.66 10.65 -5.66
C ILE A 56 -4.22 10.21 -6.00
N PRO A 57 -4.00 8.95 -6.43
CA PRO A 57 -2.67 8.49 -6.78
C PRO A 57 -2.20 9.18 -8.07
N GLY A 58 -1.13 9.97 -8.00
CA GLY A 58 -0.41 10.45 -9.19
C GLY A 58 0.25 9.29 -9.95
N ASN A 59 0.67 9.53 -11.21
CA ASN A 59 1.23 8.51 -12.11
C ASN A 59 2.33 7.65 -11.48
N LEU A 60 3.21 8.25 -10.67
CA LEU A 60 4.28 7.56 -9.95
C LEU A 60 3.73 6.51 -8.95
N LEU A 61 2.69 6.88 -8.21
CA LEU A 61 2.06 6.00 -7.22
C LEU A 61 1.26 4.91 -7.90
N LEU A 62 0.62 5.22 -9.03
CA LEU A 62 -0.16 4.26 -9.82
C LEU A 62 0.72 3.08 -10.29
N GLY A 63 1.93 3.37 -10.80
CA GLY A 63 2.88 2.35 -11.23
C GLY A 63 3.40 1.47 -10.08
N LEU A 64 3.54 2.05 -8.88
CA LEU A 64 3.94 1.31 -7.69
C LEU A 64 2.81 0.46 -7.12
N VAL A 65 1.59 1.01 -7.03
CA VAL A 65 0.39 0.28 -6.62
C VAL A 65 0.19 -0.93 -7.54
N GLN A 66 0.35 -0.76 -8.85
CA GLN A 66 0.22 -1.84 -9.82
C GLN A 66 1.22 -3.00 -9.61
N GLN A 67 2.40 -2.75 -9.05
CA GLN A 67 3.38 -3.81 -8.77
C GLN A 67 3.04 -4.64 -7.53
N VAL A 68 2.28 -4.07 -6.60
CA VAL A 68 1.94 -4.71 -5.33
C VAL A 68 0.48 -5.13 -5.24
N ASP A 69 -0.32 -4.86 -6.28
CA ASP A 69 -1.73 -5.18 -6.33
C ASP A 69 -1.91 -6.67 -6.71
N PRO A 70 -2.32 -7.53 -5.77
CA PRO A 70 -2.50 -8.96 -6.01
C PRO A 70 -3.75 -9.28 -6.83
N PHE A 71 -4.64 -8.29 -7.00
CA PHE A 71 -5.94 -8.42 -7.66
C PHE A 71 -5.99 -7.61 -8.95
N ARG A 72 -4.83 -7.30 -9.56
CA ARG A 72 -4.81 -6.79 -10.93
C ARG A 72 -5.74 -7.67 -11.74
N MET A 73 -6.76 -7.06 -12.34
CA MET A 73 -7.69 -7.67 -13.28
C MET A 73 -6.89 -8.31 -14.40
N THR A 74 -6.41 -9.50 -14.12
CA THR A 74 -5.84 -10.49 -15.00
C THR A 74 -6.85 -11.63 -14.94
N GLU A 75 -6.97 -12.38 -16.03
CA GLU A 75 -8.04 -13.37 -16.26
C GLU A 75 -8.30 -14.32 -15.07
N ALA A 76 -7.32 -14.53 -14.19
CA ALA A 76 -7.46 -15.25 -12.91
C ALA A 76 -8.49 -14.66 -11.92
N SER A 77 -8.76 -13.35 -11.96
CA SER A 77 -9.80 -12.70 -11.15
C SER A 77 -11.21 -12.88 -11.71
N TYR A 78 -11.33 -13.27 -12.98
CA TYR A 78 -12.59 -13.64 -13.64
C TYR A 78 -13.01 -15.09 -13.34
N LEU A 79 -12.11 -15.91 -12.78
CA LEU A 79 -12.35 -17.33 -12.44
C LEU A 79 -12.87 -17.54 -11.00
N ARG A 80 -13.51 -16.52 -10.43
CA ARG A 80 -14.28 -16.62 -9.18
C ARG A 80 -15.71 -16.15 -9.45
N ASP A 81 -16.43 -16.95 -10.23
CA ASP A 81 -17.90 -17.04 -10.19
C ASP A 81 -18.27 -18.52 -10.27
#